data_AF-A0A0C2F143-F1
#
_entry.id   AF-A0A0C2F143-F1
#
_cell.length_a   1.000
_cell.length_b   1.000
_cell.length_c   1.000
_cell.angle_alpha   90.00
_cell.angle_beta   90.00
_cell.angle_gamma   90.00
#
_symmetry.space_group_name_H-M   'P 1'
#
loop_
_entity.id
_entity.type
_entity.pdbx_description
1 polymer ?
#
loop_
_entity_poly.entity_id
_entity_poly.type
_entity_poly.pdbx_seq_one_letter_code
_entity_poly.pdbx_strand_id
1 'polypeptide(L)'
;MEESGSLGLAELLEKNKNAFLAGVDFVCISDSYWLGTTKPCLTHGLRGLATFKIEVTGIQQDLHSGVYGGVVHEPLQDLIWIMAQLTSVENRILIPGEGYVTLITIRKISILIAK
;
A
#
# COMPACT_ATOMS: atom_id res chain seq x y z
N MET A 1 -9.80 7.40 11.58
CA MET A 1 -8.97 6.27 11.07
C MET A 1 -8.72 6.38 9.58
N GLU A 2 -8.92 7.54 8.94
CA GLU A 2 -8.77 7.71 7.49
C GLU A 2 -7.38 7.24 7.01
N GLU A 3 -6.33 7.80 7.60
CA GLU A 3 -4.92 7.43 7.35
C GLU A 3 -4.54 5.98 7.71
N SER A 4 -5.41 5.27 8.42
CA SER A 4 -5.23 3.90 8.90
C SER A 4 -6.23 2.92 8.26
N GLY A 5 -6.73 3.25 7.07
CA GLY A 5 -7.61 2.37 6.28
C GLY A 5 -9.09 2.44 6.66
N SER A 6 -9.52 3.46 7.41
CA SER A 6 -10.93 3.72 7.76
C SER A 6 -11.66 2.51 8.36
N LEU A 7 -10.96 1.73 9.19
CA LEU A 7 -11.50 0.52 9.82
C LEU A 7 -12.84 0.81 10.52
N GLY A 8 -13.88 0.04 10.16
CA GLY A 8 -15.23 0.15 10.70
C GLY A 8 -16.12 1.23 10.07
N LEU A 9 -15.58 2.13 9.24
CA LEU A 9 -16.39 3.19 8.63
C LEU A 9 -17.43 2.64 7.64
N ALA A 10 -17.02 1.72 6.77
CA ALA A 10 -17.94 1.12 5.78
C ALA A 10 -19.12 0.40 6.45
N GLU A 11 -18.85 -0.36 7.52
CA GLU A 11 -19.88 -1.03 8.31
C GLU A 11 -20.81 -0.03 8.99
N LEU A 12 -20.26 1.04 9.57
CA LEU A 12 -21.05 2.09 10.20
C LEU A 12 -21.97 2.80 9.20
N LEU A 13 -21.46 3.11 8.00
CA LEU A 13 -22.25 3.76 6.94
C LEU A 13 -23.39 2.86 6.48
N GLU A 14 -23.13 1.58 6.26
CA GLU A 14 -24.17 0.63 5.84
C GLU A 14 -25.24 0.47 6.93
N LYS A 15 -24.83 0.35 8.20
CA LYS A 15 -25.74 0.25 9.34
C LYS A 15 -26.63 1.48 9.50
N ASN A 16 -26.12 2.67 9.18
CA ASN A 16 -26.83 3.94 9.38
C ASN A 16 -27.46 4.51 8.10
N LYS A 17 -27.40 3.77 6.98
CA LYS A 17 -27.91 4.17 5.67
C LYS A 17 -29.36 4.64 5.70
N ASN A 18 -30.21 3.93 6.43
CA ASN A 18 -31.65 4.22 6.57
C ASN A 18 -31.99 4.97 7.88
N ALA A 19 -30.98 5.46 8.60
CA ALA A 19 -31.16 6.17 9.86
C ALA A 19 -30.50 7.55 9.78
N PHE A 20 -29.28 7.70 10.30
CA PHE A 20 -28.55 8.97 10.28
C PHE A 20 -28.37 9.55 8.86
N LEU A 21 -28.21 8.68 7.86
CA LEU A 21 -28.04 9.09 6.46
C LEU A 21 -29.38 9.22 5.70
N ALA A 22 -30.51 8.93 6.36
CA ALA A 22 -31.82 9.05 5.71
C ALA A 22 -32.14 10.53 5.47
N GLY A 23 -32.51 10.86 4.23
CA GLY A 23 -32.83 12.24 3.83
C GLY A 23 -31.61 13.12 3.53
N VAL A 24 -30.41 12.55 3.43
CA VAL A 24 -29.23 13.28 2.92
C VAL A 24 -29.32 13.37 1.40
N ASP A 25 -29.42 14.59 0.87
CA ASP A 25 -29.52 14.83 -0.58
C ASP A 25 -28.16 14.79 -1.30
N PHE A 26 -27.10 15.28 -0.64
CA PHE A 26 -25.75 15.39 -1.21
C PHE A 26 -24.67 15.12 -0.17
N VAL A 27 -23.55 14.57 -0.63
CA VAL A 27 -22.32 14.39 0.16
C VAL A 27 -21.20 15.22 -0.46
N CYS A 28 -20.52 16.01 0.37
CA CYS A 28 -19.37 16.80 -0.05
C CYS A 28 -18.16 16.38 0.79
N ILE A 29 -17.05 16.06 0.11
CA ILE A 29 -15.77 15.71 0.74
C ILE A 29 -14.73 16.70 0.24
N SER A 30 -14.14 17.48 1.16
CA SER A 30 -13.05 18.40 0.88
C SER A 30 -11.74 17.82 1.41
N ASP A 31 -11.26 16.77 0.75
CA ASP A 31 -10.05 16.04 1.12
C ASP A 31 -9.24 15.66 -0.14
N SER A 32 -9.04 16.64 -1.00
CA SER A 32 -8.20 16.52 -2.19
C SER A 32 -7.54 17.85 -2.50
N TYR A 33 -6.50 17.83 -3.33
CA TYR A 33 -5.74 19.01 -3.69
C TYR A 33 -6.10 19.50 -5.08
N TRP A 34 -5.84 20.79 -5.33
CA TRP A 34 -5.91 21.31 -6.69
C TRP A 34 -4.82 20.67 -7.55
N LEU A 35 -5.14 20.46 -8.84
CA LEU A 35 -4.17 19.92 -9.81
C LEU A 35 -2.94 20.84 -9.97
N GLY A 36 -3.10 22.14 -9.74
CA GLY A 36 -2.04 23.13 -9.74
C GLY A 36 -2.38 24.31 -8.83
N THR A 37 -1.56 25.35 -8.85
CA THR A 37 -1.65 26.46 -7.88
C THR A 37 -2.49 27.65 -8.36
N THR A 38 -2.90 27.68 -9.63
CA THR A 38 -3.49 28.86 -10.27
C THR A 38 -4.96 28.74 -10.60
N LYS A 39 -5.51 27.51 -10.70
CA LYS A 39 -6.91 27.26 -11.04
C LYS A 39 -7.53 26.27 -10.07
N PRO A 40 -8.71 26.57 -9.50
CA PRO A 40 -9.45 25.61 -8.71
C PRO A 40 -9.94 24.44 -9.57
N CYS A 41 -10.17 23.29 -8.95
CA CYS A 41 -10.72 22.13 -9.64
C CYS A 41 -11.79 21.42 -8.80
N LEU A 42 -12.63 20.66 -9.49
CA LEU A 42 -13.62 19.76 -8.90
C LEU A 42 -13.17 18.32 -9.14
N THR A 43 -12.90 17.59 -8.07
CA THR A 43 -12.53 16.17 -8.14
C THR A 43 -13.81 15.33 -8.23
N HIS A 44 -13.97 14.58 -9.32
CA HIS A 44 -15.14 13.71 -9.54
C HIS A 44 -14.77 12.22 -9.62
N GLY A 45 -13.51 11.88 -9.37
CA GLY A 45 -13.02 10.50 -9.41
C GLY A 45 -11.73 10.34 -8.62
N LEU A 46 -11.62 9.22 -7.92
CA LEU A 46 -10.43 8.83 -7.16
C LEU A 46 -9.96 7.45 -7.63
N ARG A 47 -8.66 7.19 -7.55
CA ARG A 47 -8.11 5.86 -7.79
C ARG A 47 -8.29 5.00 -6.55
N GLY A 48 -8.52 3.71 -6.76
CA GLY A 48 -8.39 2.71 -5.69
C GLY A 48 -6.92 2.53 -5.27
N LEU A 49 -6.71 2.00 -4.07
CA LEU A 49 -5.39 1.68 -3.54
C LEU A 49 -5.38 0.22 -3.04
N ALA A 50 -4.44 -0.58 -3.56
CA ALA A 50 -4.12 -1.89 -3.02
C ALA A 50 -2.80 -1.81 -2.27
N THR A 51 -2.81 -2.15 -0.98
CA THR A 51 -1.60 -2.15 -0.14
C THR A 51 -1.15 -3.57 0.11
N PHE A 52 0.14 -3.84 -0.13
CA PHE A 52 0.76 -5.14 0.09
C PHE A 52 1.82 -5.07 1.19
N LYS A 53 1.99 -6.18 1.91
CA LYS A 53 3.08 -6.40 2.87
C LYS A 53 3.92 -7.57 2.37
N ILE A 54 5.23 -7.37 2.32
CA ILE A 54 6.19 -8.43 1.99
C ILE A 54 7.00 -8.69 3.25
N GLU A 55 7.01 -9.95 3.68
CA GLU A 55 7.78 -10.43 4.81
C GLU A 55 8.71 -11.53 4.32
N VAL A 56 10.00 -11.34 4.55
CA VAL A 56 11.04 -12.34 4.26
C VAL A 56 11.68 -12.71 5.58
N THR A 57 11.66 -13.99 5.89
CA THR A 57 12.20 -14.55 7.14
C THR A 57 13.34 -15.48 6.79
N GLY A 58 14.49 -15.25 7.42
CA GLY A 58 15.67 -16.09 7.26
C GLY A 58 15.93 -16.92 8.51
N ILE A 59 17.20 -16.97 8.88
CA ILE A 59 17.67 -17.71 10.05
C ILE A 59 17.09 -17.09 11.34
N GLN A 60 16.87 -17.94 12.33
CA GLN A 60 16.25 -17.59 13.62
C GLN A 60 17.10 -16.67 14.52
N GLN A 61 18.22 -16.13 14.06
CA GLN A 61 19.07 -15.22 14.85
C GLN A 61 19.87 -14.29 13.94
N ASP A 62 20.20 -13.11 14.46
CA ASP A 62 21.12 -12.18 13.80
C ASP A 62 22.49 -12.83 13.63
N LEU A 63 23.01 -12.84 12.41
CA LEU A 63 24.33 -13.37 12.10
C LEU A 63 25.31 -12.24 11.83
N HIS A 64 26.55 -12.42 12.31
CA HIS A 64 27.64 -11.50 12.03
C HIS A 64 28.00 -11.56 10.54
N SER A 65 27.72 -10.50 9.79
CA SER A 65 27.91 -10.46 8.33
C SER A 65 29.35 -10.71 7.89
N GLY A 66 30.36 -10.36 8.70
CA GLY A 66 31.76 -10.68 8.39
C GLY A 66 32.13 -12.16 8.51
N VAL A 67 31.36 -12.95 9.28
CA VAL A 67 31.63 -14.39 9.49
C VAL A 67 30.79 -15.23 8.54
N TYR A 68 29.54 -14.81 8.30
CA TYR A 68 28.55 -15.58 7.55
C TYR A 68 28.21 -14.98 6.18
N GLY A 69 28.74 -13.80 5.85
CA GLY A 69 28.50 -13.12 4.59
C GLY A 69 28.93 -13.97 3.40
N GLY A 70 28.02 -14.16 2.45
CA GLY A 70 28.24 -14.98 1.26
C GLY A 70 28.16 -16.50 1.48
N VAL A 71 27.89 -16.96 2.71
CA VAL A 71 27.71 -18.39 3.01
C VAL A 71 26.23 -18.75 3.23
N VAL A 72 25.43 -17.79 3.69
CA VAL A 72 23.99 -17.96 3.94
C VAL A 72 23.18 -17.07 3.01
N HIS A 73 21.94 -17.47 2.72
CA HIS A 73 20.98 -16.60 2.04
C HIS A 73 20.50 -15.51 2.99
N GLU A 74 20.73 -14.25 2.61
CA GLU A 74 20.32 -13.10 3.40
C GLU A 74 18.89 -12.68 3.02
N PRO A 75 17.96 -12.59 3.99
CA PRO A 75 16.59 -12.14 3.73
C PRO A 75 16.49 -10.78 3.05
N LEU A 76 17.47 -9.90 3.31
CA LEU A 76 17.57 -8.59 2.67
C LEU A 76 17.81 -8.72 1.17
N GLN A 77 18.66 -9.65 0.74
CA GLN A 77 18.95 -9.87 -0.67
C GLN A 77 17.72 -10.41 -1.42
N ASP A 78 17.02 -11.37 -0.82
CA ASP A 78 15.79 -11.93 -1.39
C ASP A 78 14.69 -10.88 -1.48
N LEU A 79 14.52 -10.06 -0.43
CA LEU A 79 13.58 -8.95 -0.41
C LEU A 79 13.87 -7.94 -1.52
N ILE A 80 15.14 -7.52 -1.68
CA ILE A 80 15.55 -6.60 -2.76
C ILE A 80 15.24 -7.23 -4.12
N TRP A 81 15.53 -8.52 -4.30
CA TRP A 81 15.25 -9.23 -5.54
C TRP A 81 13.75 -9.24 -5.85
N ILE A 82 12.89 -9.56 -4.87
CA ILE A 82 11.43 -9.54 -5.02
C ILE A 82 10.96 -8.13 -5.41
N MET A 83 11.44 -7.09 -4.71
CA MET A 83 11.06 -5.70 -5.00
C MET A 83 11.45 -5.28 -6.42
N ALA A 84 12.61 -5.72 -6.91
CA ALA A 84 13.09 -5.43 -8.26
C ALA A 84 12.23 -6.09 -9.37
N GLN A 85 11.48 -7.15 -9.04
CA GLN A 85 10.56 -7.81 -9.99
C GLN A 85 9.18 -7.14 -10.08
N LEU A 86 8.87 -6.13 -9.25
CA LEU A 86 7.53 -5.53 -9.22
C LEU A 86 7.34 -4.45 -10.28
N THR A 87 8.39 -3.67 -10.59
CA THR A 87 8.35 -2.55 -11.53
C THR A 87 9.61 -2.45 -12.38
N SER A 88 9.48 -2.07 -13.66
CA SER A 88 10.60 -1.73 -14.53
C SER A 88 11.20 -0.37 -14.18
N VAL A 89 12.39 -0.07 -14.72
CA VAL A 89 13.05 1.24 -14.57
C VAL A 89 12.26 2.40 -15.20
N GLU A 90 11.34 2.10 -16.12
CA GLU A 90 10.39 3.08 -16.69
C GLU A 90 9.06 3.16 -15.92
N ASN A 91 9.00 2.65 -14.69
CA ASN A 91 7.81 2.59 -13.83
C ASN A 91 6.65 1.75 -14.41
N ARG A 92 6.95 0.74 -15.23
CA ARG A 92 5.93 -0.22 -15.68
C ARG A 92 5.78 -1.35 -14.68
N ILE A 93 4.55 -1.70 -14.33
CA ILE A 93 4.28 -2.84 -13.45
C ILE A 93 4.54 -4.13 -14.20
N LEU A 94 5.28 -5.04 -13.57
CA LEU A 94 5.71 -6.31 -14.16
C LEU A 94 4.88 -7.51 -13.68
N ILE A 95 3.94 -7.30 -12.75
CA ILE A 95 3.06 -8.35 -12.24
C ILE A 95 2.13 -8.83 -13.38
N PRO A 96 2.15 -10.13 -13.74
CA PRO A 96 1.26 -10.67 -14.76
C PRO A 96 -0.22 -10.57 -14.36
N GLY A 97 -1.07 -10.15 -15.28
CA GLY A 97 -2.52 -10.04 -15.09
C GLY A 97 -3.13 -8.85 -15.84
N GLU A 98 -4.42 -8.91 -16.12
CA GLU A 98 -5.12 -7.83 -16.82
C GLU A 98 -5.37 -6.62 -15.88
N GLY A 99 -4.49 -5.62 -15.97
CA GLY A 99 -4.94 -4.28 -16.40
C GLY A 99 -5.50 -3.27 -15.39
N TYR A 100 -5.34 -3.43 -14.06
CA TYR A 100 -5.85 -2.40 -13.11
C TYR A 100 -4.87 -1.92 -12.04
N VAL A 101 -3.71 -2.55 -11.92
CA VAL A 101 -2.67 -2.04 -11.00
C VAL A 101 -1.94 -0.92 -11.73
N THR A 102 -2.10 0.31 -11.26
CA THR A 102 -1.39 1.49 -11.78
C THR A 102 -0.32 1.99 -10.81
N LEU A 103 -0.34 1.49 -9.57
CA LEU A 103 0.61 1.80 -8.52
C LEU A 103 0.72 0.60 -7.57
N ILE A 104 1.95 0.22 -7.22
CA ILE A 104 2.21 -0.74 -6.14
C ILE A 104 2.70 0.07 -4.95
N THR A 105 1.94 0.05 -3.85
CA THR A 105 2.35 0.66 -2.59
C THR A 105 2.68 -0.43 -1.57
N ILE A 106 3.95 -0.50 -1.18
CA ILE A 106 4.42 -1.35 -0.10
C ILE A 106 4.51 -0.47 1.15
N ARG A 107 3.58 -0.65 2.08
CA ARG A 107 3.56 0.16 3.32
C ARG A 107 4.46 -0.40 4.43
N LYS A 108 4.80 -1.69 4.35
CA LYS A 108 5.63 -2.33 5.37
C LYS A 108 6.53 -3.37 4.75
N ILE A 109 7.81 -3.18 4.98
CA ILE A 109 8.87 -4.14 4.71
C ILE A 109 9.34 -4.63 6.07
N SER A 110 9.37 -5.94 6.26
CA SER A 110 9.85 -6.53 7.51
C SER A 110 10.80 -7.66 7.18
N ILE A 111 12.02 -7.52 7.68
CA ILE A 111 12.99 -8.60 7.77
C ILE A 111 12.84 -9.11 9.18
N LEU A 112 12.24 -10.30 9.32
CA LEU A 112 12.19 -10.96 10.61
C LEU A 112 13.47 -11.77 10.76
N ILE A 113 14.35 -11.27 11.61
CA ILE A 113 15.46 -12.04 12.12
C ILE A 113 14.98 -12.49 13.49
N ALA A 114 14.73 -13.80 13.66
CA ALA A 114 14.17 -14.25 14.93
C ALA A 114 15.18 -13.93 16.06
N LYS A 115 14.68 -13.73 17.27
CA LYS A 115 15.50 -13.50 18.46
C LYS A 115 15.56 -14.78 19.28
#